data_AF-A0A257HSN3-F1
#
_entry.id   AF-A0A257HSN3-F1
#
_cell.length_a   1.000
_cell.length_b   1.000
_cell.length_c   1.000
_cell.angle_alpha   90.00
_cell.angle_beta   90.00
_cell.angle_gamma   90.00
#
_symmetry.space_group_name_H-M   'P 1'
#
loop_
_entity.id
_entity.type
_entity.pdbx_description
1 polymer ?
#
loop_
_entity_poly.entity_id
_entity_poly.type
_entity_poly.pdbx_seq_one_letter_code
_entity_poly.pdbx_strand_id
1 'polypeptide(L)'
;MTDLSSNLSLPFLLASQADKHVMVNESLAILDCLVQLTFGSAATDNAPAQPIIGKCYLVGAQPAGLWQGYPHHIATWQTNGWTFLQPQIGWNGIITTEKRKVIFDGAGWVDVNVRQSDRLSINAATDANNRLSLRGHSSLLSHEGSHHRLKINKANQTDVASLIFQSGFNGHAEMGLIGSNQFNLKVSANGQTFSSAMIVDAATQRLGLWTEAPEGPLHLVRASEHMIHERIDNTASACGTVFRKARGAIGTLGVVQLNDGLASEAITGFDGSTYLAGGLLRWAVDGPVATGTLPTRLELWTASSSQGLTERVRLTGEGNLGLGTTAPTTRLHVAGQIRTDPTSKTSLPAASAVGAGTIAYVSDDIGGPVLAFSDGSQWRRVTDRQVVS
;
A
#
# COMPACT_ATOMS: atom_id res chain seq x y z
N MET A 1 -51.53 51.59 22.73
CA MET A 1 -50.68 50.48 23.20
C MET A 1 -51.29 49.20 22.69
N THR A 2 -50.50 48.28 22.15
CA THR A 2 -50.99 46.94 21.78
C THR A 2 -51.20 46.14 23.06
N ASP A 3 -52.27 45.34 23.14
CA ASP A 3 -52.57 44.50 24.32
C ASP A 3 -51.71 43.23 24.39
N LEU A 4 -50.73 43.08 23.48
CA LEU A 4 -49.89 41.90 23.32
C LEU A 4 -48.41 42.29 23.25
N SER A 5 -47.54 41.39 23.75
CA SER A 5 -46.08 41.45 23.55
C SER A 5 -45.70 41.22 22.08
N SER A 6 -44.48 41.58 21.70
CA SER A 6 -44.09 41.70 20.29
C SER A 6 -43.62 40.39 19.64
N ASN A 7 -43.04 39.46 20.41
CA ASN A 7 -42.47 38.22 19.88
C ASN A 7 -43.37 37.00 20.11
N LEU A 8 -43.90 36.83 21.32
CA LEU A 8 -44.67 35.67 21.77
C LEU A 8 -46.17 35.97 21.91
N SER A 9 -46.60 37.21 21.62
CA SER A 9 -48.01 37.63 21.73
C SER A 9 -48.63 37.37 23.11
N LEU A 10 -47.87 37.60 24.17
CA LEU A 10 -48.32 37.47 25.55
C LEU A 10 -49.28 38.61 25.91
N PRO A 11 -50.45 38.33 26.51
CA PRO A 11 -51.40 39.37 26.87
C PRO A 11 -50.87 40.27 28.00
N PHE A 12 -50.90 41.57 27.77
CA PHE A 12 -50.61 42.58 28.78
C PHE A 12 -51.82 42.83 29.69
N LEU A 13 -51.57 43.11 30.96
CA LEU A 13 -52.59 43.50 31.92
C LEU A 13 -53.10 44.92 31.60
N LEU A 14 -54.43 45.06 31.54
CA LEU A 14 -55.11 46.35 31.37
C LEU A 14 -54.96 47.22 32.63
N ALA A 15 -54.99 48.55 32.44
CA ALA A 15 -54.85 49.51 33.54
C ALA A 15 -55.98 49.34 34.58
N SER A 16 -55.61 49.18 35.85
CA SER A 16 -56.50 49.05 37.02
C SER A 16 -55.80 49.63 38.27
N GLN A 17 -56.51 49.69 39.41
CA GLN A 17 -56.03 50.36 40.61
C GLN A 17 -54.66 49.83 41.11
N ALA A 18 -53.78 50.80 41.43
CA ALA A 18 -52.43 50.64 41.98
C ALA A 18 -51.29 50.28 41.01
N ASP A 19 -51.41 50.59 39.71
CA ASP A 19 -50.31 50.57 38.71
C ASP A 19 -49.49 49.27 38.58
N LYS A 20 -49.99 48.14 39.14
CA LYS A 20 -49.34 46.82 39.09
C LYS A 20 -49.12 46.32 37.66
N HIS A 21 -49.99 46.75 36.74
CA HIS A 21 -49.89 46.45 35.33
C HIS A 21 -48.55 46.91 34.72
N VAL A 22 -47.95 48.00 35.22
CA VAL A 22 -46.66 48.51 34.72
C VAL A 22 -45.54 47.50 34.96
N MET A 23 -45.33 47.11 36.23
CA MET A 23 -44.24 46.20 36.62
C MET A 23 -44.40 44.79 36.01
N VAL A 24 -45.62 44.29 35.94
CA VAL A 24 -45.89 42.95 35.37
C VAL A 24 -45.73 42.97 33.85
N ASN A 25 -46.24 43.99 33.15
CA ASN A 25 -46.09 44.09 31.70
C ASN A 25 -44.63 44.31 31.29
N GLU A 26 -43.86 45.05 32.08
CA GLU A 26 -42.40 45.19 31.88
C GLU A 26 -41.69 43.84 32.05
N SER A 27 -42.03 43.07 33.08
CA SER A 27 -41.50 41.72 33.28
C SER A 27 -41.86 40.78 32.12
N LEU A 28 -43.10 40.86 31.60
CA LEU A 28 -43.55 40.09 30.45
C LEU A 28 -42.81 40.49 29.17
N ALA A 29 -42.55 41.79 28.97
CA ALA A 29 -41.79 42.28 27.81
C ALA A 29 -40.32 41.81 27.83
N ILE A 30 -39.72 41.70 29.02
CA ILE A 30 -38.38 41.13 29.20
C ILE A 30 -38.39 39.63 28.90
N LEU A 31 -39.36 38.88 29.44
CA LEU A 31 -39.49 37.45 29.17
C LEU A 31 -39.74 37.15 27.68
N ASP A 32 -40.57 37.96 27.03
CA ASP A 32 -40.86 37.90 25.59
C ASP A 32 -39.59 37.97 24.72
N CYS A 33 -38.59 38.71 25.20
CA CYS A 33 -37.30 38.86 24.56
C CYS A 33 -36.33 37.71 24.88
N LEU A 34 -36.30 37.25 26.14
CA LEU A 34 -35.29 36.30 26.63
C LEU A 34 -35.61 34.83 26.38
N VAL A 35 -36.89 34.44 26.34
CA VAL A 35 -37.30 33.01 26.24
C VAL A 35 -36.88 32.38 24.91
N GLN A 36 -36.93 33.13 23.81
CA GLN A 36 -36.45 32.74 22.48
C GLN A 36 -35.46 33.78 21.97
N LEU A 37 -34.40 34.03 22.76
CA LEU A 37 -33.44 35.09 22.50
C LEU A 37 -32.82 34.98 21.10
N THR A 38 -33.14 35.95 20.26
CA THR A 38 -32.63 36.05 18.89
C THR A 38 -32.06 37.44 18.64
N PHE A 39 -30.90 37.48 18.02
CA PHE A 39 -30.24 38.71 17.61
C PHE A 39 -30.34 38.85 16.09
N GLY A 40 -30.69 40.04 15.61
CA GLY A 40 -30.76 40.33 14.17
C GLY A 40 -29.38 40.39 13.49
N SER A 41 -28.31 40.59 14.26
CA SER A 41 -26.94 40.72 13.77
C SER A 41 -25.94 40.26 14.83
N ALA A 42 -24.67 40.16 14.43
CA ALA A 42 -23.56 40.16 15.36
C ALA A 42 -23.56 41.41 16.25
N ALA A 43 -22.71 41.35 17.28
CA ALA A 43 -22.49 42.43 18.21
C ALA A 43 -22.12 43.74 17.49
N THR A 44 -22.80 44.83 17.85
CA THR A 44 -22.56 46.15 17.26
C THR A 44 -22.41 47.18 18.36
N ASP A 45 -21.53 48.17 18.15
CA ASP A 45 -21.27 49.20 19.16
C ASP A 45 -22.27 50.37 19.09
N ASN A 46 -23.04 50.48 18.00
CA ASN A 46 -23.98 51.58 17.78
C ASN A 46 -25.40 51.05 17.61
N ALA A 47 -26.37 51.79 18.17
CA ALA A 47 -27.78 51.54 17.96
C ALA A 47 -28.15 51.60 16.47
N PRO A 48 -29.01 50.69 15.97
CA PRO A 48 -29.50 50.75 14.60
C PRO A 48 -30.29 52.04 14.38
N ALA A 49 -30.16 52.63 13.18
CA ALA A 49 -30.87 53.86 12.82
C ALA A 49 -32.40 53.71 12.84
N GLN A 50 -32.89 52.48 12.65
CA GLN A 50 -34.32 52.13 12.71
C GLN A 50 -34.50 50.89 13.59
N PRO A 51 -34.60 51.05 14.92
CA PRO A 51 -34.84 49.93 15.82
C PRO A 51 -36.27 49.40 15.66
N ILE A 52 -36.41 48.08 15.64
CA ILE A 52 -37.71 47.40 15.53
C ILE A 52 -38.17 47.00 16.93
N ILE A 53 -39.41 47.32 17.27
CA ILE A 53 -39.99 47.01 18.59
C ILE A 53 -39.93 45.50 18.84
N GLY A 54 -39.47 45.12 20.03
CA GLY A 54 -39.36 43.73 20.49
C GLY A 54 -38.14 42.97 19.98
N LYS A 55 -37.33 43.53 19.07
CA LYS A 55 -36.10 42.87 18.63
C LYS A 55 -34.96 43.10 19.62
N CYS A 56 -34.23 42.01 19.88
CA CYS A 56 -33.02 42.05 20.67
C CYS A 56 -31.80 42.32 19.78
N TYR A 57 -30.92 43.15 20.29
CA TYR A 57 -29.67 43.54 19.69
C TYR A 57 -28.55 43.19 20.65
N LEU A 58 -27.47 42.63 20.09
CA LEU A 58 -26.29 42.30 20.85
C LEU A 58 -25.39 43.54 20.91
N VAL A 59 -25.16 44.08 22.10
CA VAL A 59 -24.29 45.25 22.27
C VAL A 59 -22.82 44.79 22.21
N GLY A 60 -22.02 45.52 21.44
CA GLY A 60 -20.60 45.30 21.27
C GLY A 60 -19.77 45.57 22.52
N ALA A 61 -18.45 45.45 22.37
CA ALA A 61 -17.50 45.61 23.47
C ALA A 61 -17.22 47.08 23.81
N GLN A 62 -17.44 47.99 22.87
CA GLN A 62 -17.12 49.42 22.99
C GLN A 62 -18.33 50.26 22.58
N PRO A 63 -19.47 50.13 23.27
CA PRO A 63 -20.70 50.75 22.81
C PRO A 63 -20.63 52.28 22.90
N ALA A 64 -21.24 52.93 21.91
CA ALA A 64 -21.26 54.37 21.74
C ALA A 64 -22.70 54.92 21.64
N GLY A 65 -22.82 56.24 21.77
CA GLY A 65 -24.11 56.94 21.68
C GLY A 65 -25.12 56.42 22.71
N LEU A 66 -26.31 56.04 22.25
CA LEU A 66 -27.41 55.57 23.11
C LEU A 66 -27.11 54.25 23.84
N TRP A 67 -26.08 53.50 23.43
CA TRP A 67 -25.69 52.24 24.05
C TRP A 67 -24.50 52.38 25.01
N GLN A 68 -23.94 53.60 25.13
CA GLN A 68 -22.80 53.88 25.98
C GLN A 68 -23.06 53.43 27.43
N GLY A 69 -22.11 52.70 28.01
CA GLY A 69 -22.20 52.18 29.38
C GLY A 69 -22.74 50.75 29.52
N TYR A 70 -23.18 50.12 28.41
CA TYR A 70 -23.78 48.77 28.43
C TYR A 70 -23.03 47.74 27.56
N PRO A 71 -21.71 47.55 27.73
CA PRO A 71 -20.96 46.58 26.92
C PRO A 71 -21.53 45.17 27.11
N HIS A 72 -21.61 44.40 26.02
CA HIS A 72 -22.10 43.01 26.01
C HIS A 72 -23.54 42.78 26.50
N HIS A 73 -24.31 43.83 26.78
CA HIS A 73 -25.71 43.71 27.19
C HIS A 73 -26.59 43.27 26.01
N ILE A 74 -27.79 42.81 26.34
CA ILE A 74 -28.88 42.64 25.38
C ILE A 74 -29.66 43.95 25.36
N ALA A 75 -29.63 44.68 24.25
CA ALA A 75 -30.45 45.86 24.05
C ALA A 75 -31.75 45.47 23.34
N THR A 76 -32.90 45.84 23.89
CA THR A 76 -34.21 45.66 23.24
C THR A 76 -34.91 47.00 23.12
N TRP A 77 -35.50 47.27 21.96
CA TRP A 77 -36.28 48.49 21.74
C TRP A 77 -37.75 48.24 22.09
N GLN A 78 -38.24 48.99 23.07
CA GLN A 78 -39.62 48.93 23.54
C GLN A 78 -40.35 50.25 23.17
N THR A 79 -41.66 50.28 23.39
CA THR A 79 -42.53 51.42 23.04
C THR A 79 -42.08 52.77 23.64
N ASN A 80 -41.32 52.76 24.74
CA ASN A 80 -40.87 53.94 25.48
C ASN A 80 -39.35 54.16 25.49
N GLY A 81 -38.55 53.33 24.79
CA GLY A 81 -37.10 53.49 24.72
C GLY A 81 -36.30 52.19 24.67
N TRP A 82 -34.98 52.32 24.85
CA TRP A 82 -34.06 51.18 24.96
C TRP A 82 -34.10 50.60 26.37
N THR A 83 -34.26 49.28 26.45
CA THR A 83 -34.05 48.50 27.69
C THR A 83 -32.79 47.66 27.52
N PHE A 84 -31.89 47.72 28.50
CA PHE A 84 -30.65 46.94 28.52
C PHE A 84 -30.74 45.85 29.58
N LEU A 85 -30.49 44.61 29.17
CA LEU A 85 -30.48 43.45 30.05
C LEU A 85 -29.05 42.94 30.18
N GLN A 86 -28.56 42.85 31.41
CA GLN A 86 -27.25 42.27 31.69
C GLN A 86 -27.35 40.73 31.60
N PRO A 87 -26.63 40.08 30.68
CA PRO A 87 -26.64 38.63 30.59
C PRO A 87 -25.91 37.98 31.78
N GLN A 88 -26.33 36.76 32.13
CA GLN A 88 -25.60 35.92 33.08
C GLN A 88 -24.85 34.80 32.36
N ILE A 89 -23.81 34.26 33.01
CA ILE A 89 -23.01 33.16 32.49
C ILE A 89 -23.94 32.00 32.11
N GLY A 90 -23.83 31.50 30.87
CA GLY A 90 -24.63 30.41 30.34
C GLY A 90 -25.88 30.83 29.58
N TRP A 91 -26.26 32.11 29.60
CA TRP A 91 -27.32 32.62 28.73
C TRP A 91 -26.96 32.39 27.27
N ASN A 92 -27.94 31.95 26.46
CA ASN A 92 -27.70 31.61 25.07
C ASN A 92 -28.73 32.27 24.16
N GLY A 93 -28.30 32.59 22.93
CA GLY A 93 -29.15 33.19 21.92
C GLY A 93 -28.70 32.80 20.51
N ILE A 94 -29.53 33.09 19.51
CA ILE A 94 -29.25 32.78 18.11
C ILE A 94 -29.06 34.09 17.33
N ILE A 95 -27.93 34.25 16.64
CA ILE A 95 -27.75 35.31 15.65
C ILE A 95 -28.35 34.84 14.35
N THR A 96 -29.49 35.41 13.97
CA THR A 96 -30.36 34.87 12.90
C THR A 96 -29.77 35.05 11.51
N THR A 97 -29.03 36.13 11.27
CA THR A 97 -28.33 36.40 10.01
C THR A 97 -27.20 35.42 9.72
N GLU A 98 -26.54 34.91 10.76
CA GLU A 98 -25.41 33.97 10.64
C GLU A 98 -25.81 32.52 10.96
N LYS A 99 -27.05 32.29 11.41
CA LYS A 99 -27.58 30.99 11.85
C LYS A 99 -26.69 30.28 12.88
N ARG A 100 -26.10 31.05 13.80
CA ARG A 100 -25.19 30.54 14.85
C ARG A 100 -25.72 30.79 16.25
N LYS A 101 -25.37 29.89 17.17
CA LYS A 101 -25.71 29.98 18.60
C LYS A 101 -24.54 30.58 19.37
N VAL A 102 -24.83 31.59 20.18
CA VAL A 102 -23.88 32.23 21.08
C VAL A 102 -24.24 31.96 22.54
N ILE A 103 -23.24 31.93 23.41
CA ILE A 103 -23.38 31.80 24.85
C ILE A 103 -22.59 32.91 25.54
N PHE A 104 -23.12 33.49 26.61
CA PHE A 104 -22.39 34.46 27.42
C PHE A 104 -21.47 33.73 28.40
N ASP A 105 -20.16 33.95 28.30
CA ASP A 105 -19.15 33.26 29.12
C ASP A 105 -18.73 34.03 30.38
N GLY A 106 -19.29 35.23 30.57
CA GLY A 106 -18.95 36.14 31.67
C GLY A 106 -18.07 37.33 31.25
N ALA A 107 -17.34 37.21 30.13
CA ALA A 107 -16.58 38.28 29.53
C ALA A 107 -17.27 38.84 28.27
N GLY A 108 -17.98 38.00 27.52
CA GLY A 108 -18.69 38.38 26.32
C GLY A 108 -19.58 37.27 25.76
N TRP A 109 -20.21 37.54 24.62
CA TRP A 109 -20.95 36.53 23.88
C TRP A 109 -20.02 35.80 22.93
N VAL A 110 -19.77 34.52 23.21
CA VAL A 110 -18.88 33.66 22.42
C VAL A 110 -19.68 32.63 21.64
N ASP A 111 -19.10 32.16 20.54
CA ASP A 111 -19.69 31.06 19.79
C ASP A 111 -19.70 29.78 20.61
N VAL A 112 -20.83 29.05 20.56
CA VAL A 112 -20.86 27.66 20.99
C VAL A 112 -20.10 26.85 19.94
N ASN A 113 -18.78 26.81 20.08
CA ASN A 113 -17.90 26.09 19.19
C ASN A 113 -18.09 24.58 19.38
N VAL A 114 -19.05 24.01 18.65
CA VAL A 114 -19.09 22.56 18.38
C VAL A 114 -17.88 22.13 17.53
N ARG A 115 -17.08 23.08 17.02
CA ARG A 115 -15.96 22.86 16.10
C ARG A 115 -14.65 22.40 16.78
N GLN A 116 -14.49 22.61 18.08
CA GLN A 116 -13.33 22.15 18.84
C GLN A 116 -13.79 21.37 20.06
N SER A 117 -14.33 20.17 19.81
CA SER A 117 -14.56 19.19 20.87
C SER A 117 -13.28 18.39 21.08
N ASP A 118 -12.87 18.20 22.34
CA ASP A 118 -11.74 17.33 22.68
C ASP A 118 -11.99 15.88 22.27
N ARG A 119 -13.27 15.47 22.22
CA ARG A 119 -13.71 14.11 21.88
C ARG A 119 -14.99 14.10 21.06
N LEU A 120 -15.07 13.21 20.08
CA LEU A 120 -16.28 12.90 19.32
C LEU A 120 -16.51 11.40 19.30
N SER A 121 -17.60 10.95 19.93
CA SER A 121 -18.03 9.55 19.90
C SER A 121 -19.38 9.42 19.19
N ILE A 122 -19.45 8.53 18.19
CA ILE A 122 -20.69 8.17 17.49
C ILE A 122 -21.04 6.73 17.87
N ASN A 123 -22.21 6.55 18.51
CA ASN A 123 -22.72 5.25 18.98
C ASN A 123 -21.74 4.48 19.89
N ALA A 124 -20.92 5.22 20.66
CA ALA A 124 -19.92 4.69 21.57
C ALA A 124 -19.86 5.53 22.85
N ALA A 125 -19.43 4.92 23.95
CA ALA A 125 -19.03 5.67 25.13
C ALA A 125 -17.83 6.58 24.80
N THR A 126 -17.68 7.66 25.57
CA THR A 126 -16.46 8.48 25.48
C THR A 126 -15.27 7.66 25.97
N ASP A 127 -14.17 7.73 25.23
CA ASP A 127 -12.92 7.04 25.56
C ASP A 127 -11.81 8.06 25.78
N ALA A 128 -10.96 7.80 26.77
CA ALA A 128 -9.85 8.68 27.09
C ALA A 128 -8.73 8.60 26.03
N ASN A 129 -8.58 7.44 25.39
CA ASN A 129 -7.53 7.18 24.41
C ASN A 129 -7.93 7.64 22.99
N ASN A 130 -9.17 7.35 22.59
CA ASN A 130 -9.69 7.70 21.27
C ASN A 130 -10.42 9.05 21.29
N ARG A 131 -9.79 10.10 20.74
CA ARG A 131 -10.44 11.40 20.53
C ARG A 131 -11.56 11.36 19.49
N LEU A 132 -11.50 10.41 18.54
CA LEU A 132 -12.57 10.11 17.60
C LEU A 132 -12.91 8.63 17.71
N SER A 133 -14.17 8.31 18.04
CA SER A 133 -14.65 6.93 18.10
C SER A 133 -15.94 6.78 17.29
N LEU A 134 -16.01 5.75 16.45
CA LEU A 134 -17.18 5.42 15.65
C LEU A 134 -17.48 3.93 15.81
N ARG A 135 -18.68 3.59 16.28
CA ARG A 135 -19.16 2.19 16.34
C ARG A 135 -20.38 2.01 15.45
N GLY A 136 -20.27 1.15 14.47
CA GLY A 136 -21.37 0.86 13.54
C GLY A 136 -20.97 -0.22 12.54
N HIS A 137 -21.88 -0.54 11.64
CA HIS A 137 -21.63 -1.54 10.59
C HIS A 137 -20.59 -1.07 9.56
N SER A 138 -20.51 0.24 9.29
CA SER A 138 -19.58 0.81 8.31
C SER A 138 -19.27 2.29 8.62
N SER A 139 -18.22 2.80 7.96
CA SER A 139 -17.89 4.22 7.91
C SER A 139 -17.60 4.60 6.46
N LEU A 140 -18.17 5.71 5.99
CA LEU A 140 -17.94 6.22 4.64
C LEU A 140 -17.15 7.53 4.75
N LEU A 141 -15.97 7.56 4.13
CA LEU A 141 -15.16 8.74 3.97
C LEU A 141 -15.10 9.09 2.48
N SER A 142 -15.81 10.15 2.07
CA SER A 142 -15.98 10.51 0.65
C SER A 142 -15.34 11.85 0.30
N HIS A 143 -15.31 12.16 -0.99
CA HIS A 143 -14.78 13.40 -1.55
C HIS A 143 -15.90 14.32 -2.05
N GLU A 144 -15.58 15.61 -2.16
CA GLU A 144 -16.42 16.63 -2.81
C GLU A 144 -16.04 16.87 -4.28
N GLY A 145 -15.30 15.93 -4.91
CA GLY A 145 -15.10 15.89 -6.36
C GLY A 145 -13.71 15.44 -6.80
N SER A 146 -12.64 15.96 -6.19
CA SER A 146 -11.26 15.68 -6.61
C SER A 146 -10.61 14.56 -5.79
N HIS A 147 -10.30 14.81 -4.52
CA HIS A 147 -9.55 13.86 -3.70
C HIS A 147 -10.10 13.80 -2.27
N HIS A 148 -10.14 12.60 -1.72
CA HIS A 148 -10.21 12.35 -0.28
C HIS A 148 -8.85 11.80 0.18
N ARG A 149 -8.32 12.27 1.31
CA ARG A 149 -7.02 11.80 1.83
C ARG A 149 -7.09 11.66 3.34
N LEU A 150 -6.76 10.47 3.83
CA LEU A 150 -6.47 10.24 5.23
C LEU A 150 -4.98 10.51 5.48
N LYS A 151 -4.68 11.49 6.33
CA LYS A 151 -3.31 11.83 6.72
C LYS A 151 -3.05 11.30 8.12
N ILE A 152 -2.16 10.31 8.24
CA ILE A 152 -1.70 9.75 9.51
C ILE A 152 -0.25 10.17 9.66
N ASN A 153 0.04 10.99 10.66
CA ASN A 153 1.37 11.56 10.87
C ASN A 153 1.96 11.06 12.19
N LYS A 154 3.27 10.82 12.19
CA LYS A 154 4.05 10.49 13.39
C LYS A 154 5.12 11.56 13.63
N ALA A 155 5.53 11.73 14.89
CA ALA A 155 6.46 12.79 15.27
C ALA A 155 7.91 12.43 14.93
N ASN A 156 8.31 11.18 15.22
CA ASN A 156 9.68 10.70 15.06
C ASN A 156 9.75 9.47 14.14
N GLN A 157 10.96 9.11 13.72
CA GLN A 157 11.19 7.93 12.88
C GLN A 157 10.76 6.63 13.58
N THR A 158 11.00 6.51 14.88
CA THR A 158 10.72 5.33 15.70
C THR A 158 9.26 5.19 16.11
N ASP A 159 8.44 6.22 15.87
CA ASP A 159 7.03 6.20 16.23
C ASP A 159 6.21 5.38 15.23
N VAL A 160 4.91 5.24 15.50
CA VAL A 160 3.97 4.48 14.69
C VAL A 160 2.92 5.41 14.07
N ALA A 161 2.72 5.29 12.76
CA ALA A 161 1.57 5.85 12.04
C ALA A 161 0.98 4.73 11.18
N SER A 162 -0.12 4.13 11.63
CA SER A 162 -0.61 2.88 11.06
C SER A 162 -2.13 2.75 11.06
N LEU A 163 -2.59 1.71 10.39
CA LEU A 163 -3.94 1.15 10.47
C LEU A 163 -3.82 -0.27 11.03
N ILE A 164 -4.53 -0.55 12.11
CA ILE A 164 -4.54 -1.86 12.78
C ILE A 164 -5.86 -2.58 12.53
N PHE A 165 -5.77 -3.86 12.17
CA PHE A 165 -6.90 -4.75 11.91
C PHE A 165 -7.04 -5.75 13.06
N GLN A 166 -8.23 -5.82 13.66
CA GLN A 166 -8.45 -6.53 14.91
C GLN A 166 -9.71 -7.42 14.90
N SER A 167 -9.71 -8.47 15.72
CA SER A 167 -10.90 -9.23 16.12
C SER A 167 -10.96 -9.34 17.64
N GLY A 168 -12.09 -9.00 18.26
CA GLY A 168 -12.22 -9.04 19.72
C GLY A 168 -11.17 -8.21 20.47
N PHE A 169 -10.76 -7.06 19.91
CA PHE A 169 -9.67 -6.21 20.41
C PHE A 169 -8.26 -6.83 20.38
N ASN A 170 -8.10 -7.98 19.71
CA ASN A 170 -6.80 -8.60 19.43
C ASN A 170 -6.33 -8.18 18.02
N GLY A 171 -5.11 -7.66 17.90
CA GLY A 171 -4.55 -7.23 16.61
C GLY A 171 -3.99 -8.38 15.79
N HIS A 172 -4.32 -8.45 14.50
CA HIS A 172 -3.87 -9.52 13.61
C HIS A 172 -2.98 -9.03 12.47
N ALA A 173 -3.22 -7.81 11.99
CA ALA A 173 -2.41 -7.17 10.97
C ALA A 173 -2.33 -5.68 11.22
N GLU A 174 -1.20 -5.09 10.85
CA GLU A 174 -0.96 -3.65 10.97
C GLU A 174 -0.18 -3.18 9.73
N MET A 175 -0.66 -2.10 9.10
CA MET A 175 0.03 -1.49 7.95
C MET A 175 0.30 -0.01 8.16
N GLY A 176 1.48 0.45 7.75
CA GLY A 176 1.85 1.86 7.85
C GLY A 176 3.35 2.08 8.05
N LEU A 177 3.70 3.19 8.71
CA LEU A 177 5.06 3.52 9.10
C LEU A 177 5.25 3.08 10.56
N ILE A 178 5.87 1.91 10.77
CA ILE A 178 5.87 1.22 12.06
C ILE A 178 7.31 1.10 12.56
N GLY A 179 7.73 1.98 13.47
CA GLY A 179 9.10 1.97 14.01
C GLY A 179 10.18 2.43 13.03
N SER A 180 9.78 2.85 11.83
CA SER A 180 10.66 3.35 10.78
C SER A 180 9.88 4.28 9.82
N ASN A 181 10.57 4.79 8.79
CA ASN A 181 9.94 5.52 7.67
C ASN A 181 9.67 4.63 6.44
N GLN A 182 9.92 3.32 6.54
CA GLN A 182 9.57 2.37 5.49
C GLN A 182 8.10 2.00 5.61
N PHE A 183 7.43 1.76 4.47
CA PHE A 183 6.08 1.20 4.52
C PHE A 183 6.15 -0.28 4.89
N ASN A 184 5.42 -0.66 5.93
CA ASN A 184 5.43 -1.99 6.50
C ASN A 184 4.03 -2.59 6.52
N LEU A 185 3.95 -3.91 6.32
CA LEU A 185 2.84 -4.76 6.74
C LEU A 185 3.37 -5.78 7.73
N LYS A 186 2.87 -5.72 8.96
CA LYS A 186 3.16 -6.68 10.02
C LYS A 186 1.95 -7.54 10.32
N VAL A 187 2.19 -8.81 10.66
CA VAL A 187 1.14 -9.77 11.03
C VAL A 187 1.44 -10.40 12.38
N SER A 188 0.39 -10.79 13.10
CA SER A 188 0.50 -11.45 14.39
C SER A 188 -0.46 -12.64 14.49
N ALA A 189 0.05 -13.77 14.96
CA ALA A 189 -0.76 -14.94 15.27
C ALA A 189 -1.50 -14.82 16.61
N ASN A 190 -1.01 -13.99 17.54
CA ASN A 190 -1.49 -13.91 18.92
C ASN A 190 -1.89 -12.49 19.38
N GLY A 191 -1.66 -11.48 18.54
CA GLY A 191 -1.89 -10.06 18.80
C GLY A 191 -0.97 -9.41 19.81
N GLN A 192 0.13 -10.06 20.14
CA GLN A 192 1.18 -9.53 21.02
C GLN A 192 2.48 -9.34 20.24
N THR A 193 2.88 -10.35 19.48
CA THR A 193 4.12 -10.33 18.69
C THR A 193 3.79 -10.13 17.22
N PHE A 194 4.27 -9.03 16.66
CA PHE A 194 4.10 -8.70 15.24
C PHE A 194 5.40 -8.92 14.49
N SER A 195 5.32 -9.67 13.40
CA SER A 195 6.45 -9.94 12.51
C SER A 195 6.25 -9.21 11.18
N SER A 196 7.33 -8.64 10.65
CA SER A 196 7.34 -7.99 9.32
C SER A 196 7.10 -9.03 8.23
N ALA A 197 5.99 -8.90 7.50
CA ALA A 197 5.67 -9.76 6.36
C ALA A 197 6.10 -9.13 5.03
N MET A 198 5.90 -7.81 4.90
CA MET A 198 6.24 -7.06 3.70
C MET A 198 6.78 -5.68 4.06
N ILE A 199 7.82 -5.26 3.35
CA ILE A 199 8.46 -3.96 3.52
C ILE A 199 8.69 -3.33 2.14
N VAL A 200 8.35 -2.06 2.01
CA VAL A 200 8.75 -1.22 0.88
C VAL A 200 9.71 -0.17 1.39
N ASP A 201 10.96 -0.30 0.97
CA ASP A 201 12.02 0.62 1.35
C ASP A 201 11.94 1.88 0.46
N ALA A 202 11.70 3.03 1.08
CA ALA A 202 11.51 4.29 0.36
C ALA A 202 12.81 4.84 -0.24
N ALA A 203 13.99 4.49 0.29
CA ALA A 203 15.28 4.98 -0.19
C ALA A 203 15.73 4.20 -1.43
N THR A 204 15.51 2.89 -1.44
CA THR A 204 15.96 1.98 -2.50
C THR A 204 14.86 1.59 -3.48
N GLN A 205 13.58 1.86 -3.15
CA GLN A 205 12.41 1.48 -3.93
C GLN A 205 12.28 -0.04 -4.13
N ARG A 206 12.72 -0.81 -3.11
CA ARG A 206 12.74 -2.28 -3.14
C ARG A 206 11.65 -2.87 -2.26
N LEU A 207 11.10 -3.99 -2.70
CA LEU A 207 10.13 -4.80 -1.98
C LEU A 207 10.83 -5.97 -1.28
N GLY A 208 10.81 -5.97 0.05
CA GLY A 208 11.24 -7.11 0.87
C GLY A 208 10.02 -7.91 1.33
N LEU A 209 10.08 -9.23 1.20
CA LEU A 209 9.16 -10.16 1.87
C LEU A 209 9.95 -10.91 2.94
N TRP A 210 9.53 -10.75 4.20
CA TRP A 210 10.21 -11.29 5.39
C TRP A 210 11.68 -10.84 5.56
N THR A 211 12.07 -9.72 4.96
CA THR A 211 13.36 -9.05 5.15
C THR A 211 13.20 -7.54 5.19
N GLU A 212 13.95 -6.87 6.06
CA GLU A 212 13.93 -5.40 6.22
C GLU A 212 15.02 -4.70 5.41
N ALA A 213 15.94 -5.48 4.81
CA ALA A 213 17.06 -4.99 3.99
C ALA A 213 17.06 -5.69 2.62
N PRO A 214 16.12 -5.39 1.72
CA PRO A 214 16.07 -6.00 0.41
C PRO A 214 17.28 -5.62 -0.46
N GLU A 215 17.94 -6.62 -1.07
CA GLU A 215 19.15 -6.44 -1.88
C GLU A 215 18.85 -6.22 -3.38
N GLY A 216 17.62 -6.49 -3.82
CA GLY A 216 17.12 -6.26 -5.17
C GLY A 216 15.67 -5.75 -5.18
N PRO A 217 15.10 -5.44 -6.37
CA PRO A 217 13.72 -4.91 -6.48
C PRO A 217 12.67 -5.76 -5.78
N LEU A 218 12.87 -7.07 -5.75
CA LEU A 218 12.12 -8.03 -4.95
C LEU A 218 13.13 -8.95 -4.25
N HIS A 219 13.08 -9.04 -2.91
CA HIS A 219 13.92 -9.93 -2.11
C HIS A 219 13.03 -10.73 -1.16
N LEU A 220 13.09 -12.06 -1.22
CA LEU A 220 12.38 -12.96 -0.32
C LEU A 220 13.40 -13.67 0.57
N VAL A 221 13.21 -13.60 1.90
CA VAL A 221 14.06 -14.31 2.86
C VAL A 221 13.19 -15.15 3.76
N ARG A 222 13.36 -16.46 3.71
CA ARG A 222 12.52 -17.37 4.49
C ARG A 222 13.31 -18.62 4.88
N ALA A 223 12.99 -19.21 6.03
CA ALA A 223 13.72 -20.34 6.59
C ALA A 223 13.02 -21.67 6.27
N SER A 224 13.58 -22.44 5.33
CA SER A 224 13.13 -23.78 4.93
C SER A 224 11.95 -23.86 3.96
N GLU A 225 11.40 -22.74 3.50
CA GLU A 225 10.36 -22.72 2.47
C GLU A 225 10.87 -22.26 1.09
N HIS A 226 10.18 -22.70 0.05
CA HIS A 226 10.45 -22.34 -1.34
C HIS A 226 9.33 -21.49 -1.94
N MET A 227 9.66 -20.75 -3.00
CA MET A 227 8.63 -20.15 -3.85
C MET A 227 7.90 -21.27 -4.61
N ILE A 228 6.57 -21.25 -4.59
CA ILE A 228 5.72 -22.18 -5.33
C ILE A 228 5.10 -21.43 -6.51
N HIS A 229 5.30 -21.98 -7.72
CA HIS A 229 4.61 -21.52 -8.93
C HIS A 229 3.73 -22.65 -9.44
N GLU A 230 2.42 -22.51 -9.24
CA GLU A 230 1.44 -23.56 -9.53
C GLU A 230 0.40 -23.09 -10.55
N ARG A 231 0.07 -23.98 -11.48
CA ARG A 231 -1.00 -23.80 -12.47
C ARG A 231 -1.87 -25.04 -12.47
N ILE A 232 -3.18 -24.85 -12.31
CA ILE A 232 -4.19 -25.94 -12.30
C ILE A 232 -5.25 -25.60 -13.34
N ASP A 233 -5.20 -26.27 -14.50
CA ASP A 233 -6.23 -26.22 -15.53
C ASP A 233 -6.24 -27.50 -16.40
N ASN A 234 -7.22 -27.62 -17.31
CA ASN A 234 -7.40 -28.79 -18.17
C ASN A 234 -6.76 -28.63 -19.57
N THR A 235 -5.64 -27.89 -19.67
CA THR A 235 -4.95 -27.63 -20.94
C THR A 235 -3.58 -28.31 -20.98
N ALA A 236 -3.01 -28.47 -22.18
CA ALA A 236 -1.64 -29.01 -22.35
C ALA A 236 -0.53 -27.99 -22.02
N SER A 237 -0.87 -26.81 -21.48
CA SER A 237 0.10 -25.73 -21.28
C SER A 237 0.79 -25.83 -19.92
N ALA A 238 2.11 -25.56 -19.89
CA ALA A 238 2.88 -25.60 -18.65
C ALA A 238 2.63 -24.37 -17.74
N CYS A 239 2.97 -24.54 -16.46
CA CYS A 239 3.31 -23.44 -15.57
C CYS A 239 4.64 -22.81 -16.04
N GLY A 240 4.79 -21.48 -16.00
CA GLY A 240 6.00 -20.88 -16.57
C GLY A 240 6.25 -19.44 -16.15
N THR A 241 7.54 -19.11 -16.01
CA THR A 241 8.04 -17.76 -15.73
C THR A 241 8.51 -17.11 -17.03
N VAL A 242 8.15 -15.85 -17.25
CA VAL A 242 8.52 -15.11 -18.47
C VAL A 242 9.59 -14.07 -18.16
N PHE A 243 10.76 -14.25 -18.76
CA PHE A 243 11.83 -13.25 -18.76
C PHE A 243 11.79 -12.45 -20.06
N ARG A 244 11.96 -11.13 -19.97
CA ARG A 244 12.02 -10.25 -21.14
C ARG A 244 13.22 -9.33 -21.01
N LYS A 245 13.99 -9.23 -22.09
CA LYS A 245 15.12 -8.32 -22.20
C LYS A 245 14.97 -7.49 -23.46
N ALA A 246 15.13 -6.19 -23.29
CA ALA A 246 15.42 -5.25 -24.36
C ALA A 246 16.69 -4.48 -23.99
N ARG A 247 17.33 -3.84 -24.97
CA ARG A 247 18.28 -2.75 -24.70
C ARG A 247 17.50 -1.44 -24.49
N GLY A 248 18.18 -0.34 -24.19
CA GLY A 248 17.56 0.97 -24.01
C GLY A 248 17.12 1.26 -22.57
N ALA A 249 16.08 2.09 -22.43
CA ALA A 249 15.57 2.59 -21.16
C ALA A 249 14.09 2.26 -20.97
N ILE A 250 13.58 2.40 -19.75
CA ILE A 250 12.14 2.27 -19.47
C ILE A 250 11.39 3.29 -20.34
N GLY A 251 10.44 2.83 -21.15
CA GLY A 251 9.68 3.65 -22.10
C GLY A 251 10.30 3.79 -23.50
N THR A 252 11.52 3.32 -23.74
CA THR A 252 12.14 3.32 -25.09
C THR A 252 13.00 2.06 -25.28
N LEU A 253 12.41 1.05 -25.91
CA LEU A 253 13.02 -0.27 -26.09
C LEU A 253 13.97 -0.30 -27.30
N GLY A 254 15.17 -0.82 -27.10
CA GLY A 254 16.16 -1.12 -28.14
C GLY A 254 16.28 -2.61 -28.43
N VAL A 255 16.67 -2.93 -29.66
CA VAL A 255 16.85 -4.31 -30.14
C VAL A 255 18.03 -4.98 -29.43
N VAL A 256 17.87 -6.24 -29.03
CA VAL A 256 18.96 -7.07 -28.48
C VAL A 256 19.95 -7.48 -29.58
N GLN A 257 21.20 -7.73 -29.20
CA GLN A 257 22.31 -8.00 -30.12
C GLN A 257 22.95 -9.36 -29.83
N LEU A 258 23.76 -9.85 -30.77
CA LEU A 258 24.55 -11.07 -30.59
C LEU A 258 25.27 -11.06 -29.23
N ASN A 259 25.19 -12.17 -28.51
CA ASN A 259 25.73 -12.38 -27.16
C ASN A 259 25.01 -11.67 -26.01
N ASP A 260 23.92 -10.94 -26.25
CA ASP A 260 23.08 -10.45 -25.16
C ASP A 260 22.51 -11.61 -24.35
N GLY A 261 22.65 -11.55 -23.02
CA GLY A 261 21.91 -12.42 -22.13
C GLY A 261 20.44 -12.00 -22.09
N LEU A 262 19.55 -12.93 -22.41
CA LEU A 262 18.10 -12.71 -22.40
C LEU A 262 17.49 -13.02 -21.04
N ALA A 263 17.96 -14.09 -20.41
CA ALA A 263 17.57 -14.53 -19.09
C ALA A 263 18.73 -15.29 -18.45
N SER A 264 18.81 -15.24 -17.12
CA SER A 264 19.77 -16.03 -16.38
C SER A 264 19.22 -16.41 -15.01
N GLU A 265 19.43 -17.67 -14.66
CA GLU A 265 19.20 -18.18 -13.32
C GLU A 265 20.57 -18.43 -12.69
N ALA A 266 20.89 -17.65 -11.66
CA ALA A 266 22.17 -17.69 -10.98
C ALA A 266 22.05 -18.43 -9.66
N ILE A 267 23.06 -19.24 -9.36
CA ILE A 267 23.19 -19.94 -8.09
C ILE A 267 24.34 -19.28 -7.34
N THR A 268 24.08 -18.83 -6.12
CA THR A 268 25.09 -18.24 -5.25
C THR A 268 25.15 -18.99 -3.93
N GLY A 269 26.34 -19.10 -3.34
CA GLY A 269 26.55 -19.69 -2.01
C GLY A 269 27.23 -18.71 -1.07
N PHE A 270 26.81 -18.67 0.19
CA PHE A 270 27.48 -17.89 1.22
C PHE A 270 28.70 -18.67 1.73
N ASP A 271 29.88 -18.07 1.66
CA ASP A 271 31.14 -18.73 2.05
C ASP A 271 31.54 -18.49 3.52
N GLY A 272 30.68 -17.80 4.29
CA GLY A 272 30.96 -17.33 5.64
C GLY A 272 31.21 -15.82 5.73
N SER A 273 31.45 -15.14 4.60
CA SER A 273 31.62 -13.67 4.54
C SER A 273 30.81 -13.01 3.44
N THR A 274 30.67 -13.64 2.27
CA THR A 274 29.97 -13.07 1.12
C THR A 274 29.25 -14.13 0.30
N TYR A 275 28.33 -13.68 -0.56
CA TYR A 275 27.71 -14.56 -1.55
C TYR A 275 28.61 -14.64 -2.79
N LEU A 276 29.09 -15.85 -3.10
CA LEU A 276 29.89 -16.15 -4.27
C LEU A 276 29.03 -16.80 -5.36
N ALA A 277 29.35 -16.53 -6.63
CA ALA A 277 28.71 -17.19 -7.76
C ALA A 277 29.14 -18.66 -7.86
N GLY A 278 28.18 -19.58 -7.80
CA GLY A 278 28.40 -21.03 -7.93
C GLY A 278 28.14 -21.58 -9.34
N GLY A 279 27.20 -20.97 -10.09
CA GLY A 279 26.82 -21.41 -11.42
C GLY A 279 25.78 -20.52 -12.09
N LEU A 280 25.55 -20.76 -13.38
CA LEU A 280 24.56 -20.03 -14.18
C LEU A 280 23.91 -20.96 -15.21
N LEU A 281 22.59 -20.92 -15.31
CA LEU A 281 21.85 -21.31 -16.50
C LEU A 281 21.49 -20.03 -17.26
N ARG A 282 21.85 -19.94 -18.54
CA ARG A 282 21.70 -18.70 -19.31
C ARG A 282 21.12 -18.94 -20.69
N TRP A 283 20.17 -18.09 -21.07
CA TRP A 283 19.73 -17.93 -22.44
C TRP A 283 20.37 -16.69 -23.04
N ALA A 284 20.91 -16.81 -24.25
CA ALA A 284 21.59 -15.71 -24.92
C ALA A 284 21.25 -15.65 -26.41
N VAL A 285 21.42 -14.48 -27.01
CA VAL A 285 21.28 -14.28 -28.46
C VAL A 285 22.43 -14.95 -29.21
N ASP A 286 22.09 -15.79 -30.18
CA ASP A 286 23.02 -16.68 -30.89
C ASP A 286 23.26 -16.33 -32.36
N GLY A 287 22.83 -15.14 -32.78
CA GLY A 287 23.02 -14.68 -34.15
C GLY A 287 22.56 -13.25 -34.36
N PRO A 288 22.59 -12.76 -35.60
CA PRO A 288 21.99 -11.48 -35.97
C PRO A 288 20.50 -11.45 -35.61
N VAL A 289 20.05 -10.32 -35.07
CA VAL A 289 18.65 -10.09 -34.67
C VAL A 289 18.00 -9.15 -35.68
N ALA A 290 16.78 -9.48 -36.08
CA ALA A 290 15.95 -8.67 -36.98
C ALA A 290 14.47 -8.83 -36.61
N THR A 291 13.58 -8.07 -37.25
CA THR A 291 12.13 -8.23 -37.06
C THR A 291 11.71 -9.67 -37.34
N GLY A 292 11.12 -10.34 -36.35
CA GLY A 292 10.70 -11.74 -36.46
C GLY A 292 11.84 -12.76 -36.35
N THR A 293 13.08 -12.34 -36.09
CA THR A 293 14.25 -13.22 -36.04
C THR A 293 15.05 -12.99 -34.75
N LEU A 294 15.07 -14.01 -33.90
CA LEU A 294 15.84 -14.01 -32.65
C LEU A 294 16.46 -15.40 -32.44
N PRO A 295 17.64 -15.66 -33.02
CA PRO A 295 18.37 -16.89 -32.74
C PRO A 295 18.80 -16.90 -31.28
N THR A 296 18.59 -18.01 -30.58
CA THR A 296 18.94 -18.14 -29.16
C THR A 296 19.72 -19.41 -28.90
N ARG A 297 20.57 -19.36 -27.87
CA ARG A 297 21.27 -20.51 -27.33
C ARG A 297 21.04 -20.65 -25.84
N LEU A 298 21.23 -21.86 -25.35
CA LEU A 298 21.24 -22.22 -23.94
C LEU A 298 22.64 -22.59 -23.49
N GLU A 299 23.08 -22.05 -22.36
CA GLU A 299 24.41 -22.24 -21.80
C GLU A 299 24.33 -22.68 -20.33
N LEU A 300 25.18 -23.63 -19.94
CA LEU A 300 25.39 -24.00 -18.53
C LEU A 300 26.82 -23.67 -18.13
N TRP A 301 26.95 -22.87 -17.07
CA TRP A 301 28.22 -22.41 -16.54
C TRP A 301 28.43 -22.92 -15.11
N THR A 302 29.64 -23.36 -14.81
CA THR A 302 30.02 -23.81 -13.46
C THR A 302 31.36 -23.22 -13.04
N ALA A 303 31.55 -23.08 -11.72
CA ALA A 303 32.84 -22.72 -11.14
C ALA A 303 33.71 -23.96 -10.94
N SER A 304 35.03 -23.86 -11.20
CA SER A 304 36.03 -24.90 -10.84
C SER A 304 37.05 -24.44 -9.79
N SER A 305 37.08 -23.15 -9.47
CA SER A 305 37.81 -22.55 -8.36
C SER A 305 37.27 -21.13 -8.12
N SER A 306 37.67 -20.50 -7.02
CA SER A 306 36.98 -19.40 -6.34
C SER A 306 36.71 -18.09 -7.09
N GLN A 307 37.04 -17.92 -8.39
CA GLN A 307 36.89 -16.61 -9.06
C GLN A 307 36.45 -16.65 -10.54
N GLY A 308 35.91 -17.74 -11.05
CA GLY A 308 35.42 -17.73 -12.44
C GLY A 308 34.43 -18.83 -12.80
N LEU A 309 33.34 -18.42 -13.46
CA LEU A 309 32.44 -19.34 -14.16
C LEU A 309 33.04 -19.71 -15.51
N THR A 310 33.00 -20.99 -15.85
CA THR A 310 33.36 -21.51 -17.17
C THR A 310 32.14 -22.16 -17.81
N GLU A 311 31.90 -21.86 -19.08
CA GLU A 311 30.86 -22.53 -19.85
C GLU A 311 31.25 -24.00 -20.04
N ARG A 312 30.37 -24.91 -19.60
CA ARG A 312 30.60 -26.36 -19.71
C ARG A 312 29.77 -26.99 -20.81
N VAL A 313 28.55 -26.48 -21.01
CA VAL A 313 27.60 -27.01 -21.98
C VAL A 313 26.95 -25.88 -22.76
N ARG A 314 26.84 -26.05 -24.07
CA ARG A 314 26.13 -25.14 -24.97
C ARG A 314 25.17 -25.90 -25.87
N LEU A 315 23.94 -25.42 -26.04
CA LEU A 315 23.05 -25.80 -27.13
C LEU A 315 22.79 -24.57 -28.01
N THR A 316 23.31 -24.58 -29.24
CA THR A 316 23.17 -23.46 -30.19
C THR A 316 21.76 -23.37 -30.77
N GLY A 317 21.42 -22.23 -31.37
CA GLY A 317 20.16 -22.03 -32.10
C GLY A 317 20.00 -22.95 -33.32
N GLU A 318 21.10 -23.51 -33.82
CA GLU A 318 21.11 -24.53 -34.89
C GLU A 318 20.86 -25.95 -34.35
N GLY A 319 20.84 -26.12 -33.03
CA GLY A 319 20.65 -27.39 -32.34
C GLY A 319 21.93 -28.25 -32.26
N ASN A 320 23.11 -27.62 -32.17
CA ASN A 320 24.37 -28.32 -31.89
C ASN A 320 24.68 -28.27 -30.39
N LEU A 321 24.93 -29.44 -29.79
CA LEU A 321 25.33 -29.59 -28.39
C LEU A 321 26.86 -29.61 -28.30
N GLY A 322 27.44 -28.63 -27.61
CA GLY A 322 28.85 -28.55 -27.28
C GLY A 322 29.12 -28.90 -25.82
N LEU A 323 30.09 -29.78 -25.57
CA LEU A 323 30.63 -30.06 -24.24
C LEU A 323 32.09 -29.58 -24.18
N GLY A 324 32.38 -28.62 -23.31
CA GLY A 324 33.72 -28.01 -23.19
C GLY A 324 34.17 -27.15 -24.38
N THR A 325 33.25 -26.83 -25.31
CA THR A 325 33.51 -25.94 -26.47
C THR A 325 32.37 -24.97 -26.66
N THR A 326 32.69 -23.74 -27.05
CA THR A 326 31.72 -22.68 -27.37
C THR A 326 31.34 -22.65 -28.85
N ALA A 327 32.00 -23.44 -29.70
CA ALA A 327 31.78 -23.48 -31.15
C ALA A 327 31.57 -24.93 -31.62
N PRO A 328 30.46 -25.58 -31.23
CA PRO A 328 30.17 -26.92 -31.72
C PRO A 328 29.89 -26.91 -33.23
N THR A 329 30.52 -27.83 -33.96
CA THR A 329 30.45 -27.91 -35.44
C THR A 329 29.59 -29.07 -35.94
N THR A 330 29.07 -29.89 -35.01
CA THR A 330 28.18 -31.01 -35.28
C THR A 330 27.17 -31.16 -34.13
N ARG A 331 26.18 -32.03 -34.28
CA ARG A 331 25.08 -32.23 -33.32
C ARG A 331 25.57 -32.50 -31.90
N LEU A 332 26.67 -33.25 -31.75
CA LEU A 332 27.37 -33.48 -30.49
C LEU A 332 28.88 -33.26 -30.70
N HIS A 333 29.42 -32.16 -30.21
CA HIS A 333 30.85 -31.86 -30.22
C HIS A 333 31.39 -31.89 -28.78
N VAL A 334 32.20 -32.90 -28.45
CA VAL A 334 32.90 -32.98 -27.16
C VAL A 334 34.35 -32.54 -27.33
N ALA A 335 34.75 -31.46 -26.67
CA ALA A 335 36.14 -31.03 -26.60
C ALA A 335 36.85 -31.73 -25.43
N GLY A 336 37.19 -33.00 -25.64
CA GLY A 336 37.83 -33.85 -24.63
C GLY A 336 37.59 -35.34 -24.88
N GLN A 337 38.11 -36.18 -23.99
CA GLN A 337 37.86 -37.61 -24.03
C GLN A 337 36.43 -37.94 -23.58
N ILE A 338 35.83 -38.97 -24.19
CA ILE A 338 34.53 -39.52 -23.81
C ILE A 338 34.78 -40.84 -23.07
N ARG A 339 34.27 -40.94 -21.85
CA ARG A 339 34.21 -42.22 -21.12
C ARG A 339 32.85 -42.86 -21.36
N THR A 340 32.85 -43.97 -22.07
CA THR A 340 31.66 -44.80 -22.33
C THR A 340 31.56 -45.90 -21.27
N ASP A 341 30.35 -46.19 -20.79
CA ASP A 341 30.16 -47.29 -19.85
C ASP A 341 30.48 -48.64 -20.52
N PRO A 342 31.29 -49.50 -19.89
CA PRO A 342 31.57 -50.84 -20.40
C PRO A 342 30.31 -51.69 -20.37
N THR A 343 29.96 -52.27 -21.52
CA THR A 343 28.82 -53.18 -21.66
C THR A 343 29.35 -54.57 -22.01
N SER A 344 28.91 -55.60 -21.30
CA SER A 344 29.23 -56.97 -21.72
C SER A 344 28.50 -57.30 -23.02
N LYS A 345 29.05 -58.21 -23.82
CA LYS A 345 28.44 -58.67 -25.06
C LYS A 345 27.02 -59.19 -24.84
N THR A 346 26.79 -59.91 -23.74
CA THR A 346 25.47 -60.47 -23.38
C THR A 346 24.44 -59.42 -23.01
N SER A 347 24.88 -58.22 -22.59
CA SER A 347 24.01 -57.10 -22.23
C SER A 347 23.84 -56.08 -23.36
N LEU A 348 24.52 -56.26 -24.50
CA LEU A 348 24.29 -55.42 -25.66
C LEU A 348 22.85 -55.61 -26.17
N PRO A 349 22.10 -54.53 -26.40
CA PRO A 349 20.81 -54.65 -27.07
C PRO A 349 21.00 -55.16 -28.50
N ALA A 350 19.95 -55.69 -29.12
CA ALA A 350 20.01 -56.07 -30.52
C ALA A 350 20.45 -54.86 -31.38
N ALA A 351 21.44 -55.05 -32.26
CA ALA A 351 21.98 -53.99 -33.11
C ALA A 351 20.91 -53.31 -33.97
N SER A 352 19.89 -54.07 -34.40
CA SER A 352 18.72 -53.57 -35.13
C SER A 352 17.80 -52.67 -34.30
N ALA A 353 17.76 -52.86 -32.98
CA ALA A 353 16.93 -52.06 -32.08
C ALA A 353 17.51 -50.66 -31.82
N VAL A 354 18.84 -50.51 -31.88
CA VAL A 354 19.53 -49.23 -31.67
C VAL A 354 19.86 -48.49 -32.96
N GLY A 355 19.64 -49.12 -34.12
CA GLY A 355 19.94 -48.55 -35.43
C GLY A 355 21.44 -48.51 -35.79
N ALA A 356 21.72 -48.35 -37.08
CA ALA A 356 23.09 -48.27 -37.59
C ALA A 356 23.79 -46.98 -37.12
N GLY A 357 25.08 -47.07 -36.81
CA GLY A 357 25.91 -45.94 -36.37
C GLY A 357 25.96 -45.73 -34.85
N THR A 358 25.18 -46.48 -34.07
CA THR A 358 25.28 -46.48 -32.60
C THR A 358 26.62 -47.08 -32.16
N ILE A 359 27.29 -46.45 -31.19
CA ILE A 359 28.61 -46.86 -30.69
C ILE A 359 28.46 -47.41 -29.26
N ALA A 360 29.20 -48.45 -28.92
CA ALA A 360 29.28 -49.01 -27.58
C ALA A 360 30.72 -49.45 -27.26
N TYR A 361 31.10 -49.42 -25.98
CA TYR A 361 32.36 -50.00 -25.51
C TYR A 361 32.08 -51.38 -24.92
N VAL A 362 32.51 -52.43 -25.62
CA VAL A 362 32.29 -53.82 -25.25
C VAL A 362 33.44 -54.29 -24.38
N SER A 363 33.18 -54.75 -23.17
CA SER A 363 34.23 -55.05 -22.19
C SER A 363 34.84 -56.45 -22.28
N ASP A 364 34.17 -57.39 -22.95
CA ASP A 364 34.44 -58.83 -22.89
C ASP A 364 34.45 -59.52 -24.27
N ASP A 365 34.70 -58.77 -25.34
CA ASP A 365 34.87 -59.33 -26.70
C ASP A 365 36.12 -60.24 -26.79
N ILE A 366 36.09 -61.24 -27.68
CA ILE A 366 37.24 -62.14 -27.91
C ILE A 366 38.44 -61.33 -28.42
N GLY A 367 39.47 -61.17 -27.58
CA GLY A 367 40.64 -60.33 -27.85
C GLY A 367 40.79 -59.14 -26.90
N GLY A 368 39.81 -58.93 -26.02
CA GLY A 368 39.81 -57.87 -25.00
C GLY A 368 38.78 -56.78 -25.29
N PRO A 369 38.67 -55.76 -24.41
CA PRO A 369 37.71 -54.69 -24.58
C PRO A 369 37.88 -53.94 -25.90
N VAL A 370 36.77 -53.65 -26.58
CA VAL A 370 36.77 -53.03 -27.91
C VAL A 370 35.68 -51.97 -28.04
N LEU A 371 35.95 -50.93 -28.81
CA LEU A 371 34.90 -50.04 -29.28
C LEU A 371 34.18 -50.69 -30.46
N ALA A 372 32.86 -50.83 -30.36
CA ALA A 372 32.02 -51.42 -31.38
C ALA A 372 30.98 -50.41 -31.90
N PHE A 373 30.50 -50.63 -33.11
CA PHE A 373 29.38 -49.90 -33.69
C PHE A 373 28.32 -50.87 -34.26
N SER A 374 27.06 -50.47 -34.24
CA SER A 374 25.99 -51.21 -34.90
C SER A 374 25.99 -50.91 -36.40
N ASP A 375 25.92 -51.94 -37.25
CA ASP A 375 25.67 -51.80 -38.69
C ASP A 375 24.15 -51.84 -39.03
N GLY A 376 23.29 -51.88 -38.01
CA GLY A 376 21.83 -52.06 -38.13
C GLY A 376 21.39 -53.53 -38.09
N SER A 377 22.31 -54.48 -38.11
CA SER A 377 22.04 -55.92 -38.03
C SER A 377 22.89 -56.65 -36.98
N GLN A 378 24.16 -56.25 -36.82
CA GLN A 378 25.14 -56.83 -35.91
C GLN A 378 25.98 -55.74 -35.25
N TRP A 379 26.54 -56.05 -34.09
CA TRP A 379 27.60 -55.25 -33.48
C TRP A 379 28.93 -55.59 -34.15
N ARG A 380 29.62 -54.58 -34.66
CA ARG A 380 30.89 -54.70 -35.36
C ARG A 380 31.99 -53.98 -34.59
N ARG A 381 33.17 -54.57 -34.51
CA ARG A 381 34.35 -53.90 -33.97
C ARG A 381 34.73 -52.72 -34.86
N VAL A 382 35.12 -51.60 -34.25
CA VAL A 382 35.61 -50.42 -34.98
C VAL A 382 36.96 -50.71 -35.66
N THR A 383 37.78 -51.58 -35.07
CA THR A 383 39.15 -51.87 -35.52
C THR A 383 39.20 -52.64 -36.85
N ASP A 384 38.38 -53.68 -37.02
CA ASP A 384 38.47 -54.61 -38.15
C ASP A 384 37.11 -54.90 -38.84
N ARG A 385 36.01 -54.34 -38.33
CA ARG A 385 34.61 -54.57 -38.78
C ARG A 385 34.12 -56.02 -38.64
N GLN A 386 34.82 -56.87 -37.89
CA GLN A 386 34.31 -58.20 -37.54
C GLN A 386 33.15 -58.09 -36.55
N VAL A 387 32.29 -59.12 -36.51
CA VAL A 387 31.21 -59.18 -35.52
C VAL A 387 31.82 -59.32 -34.13
N VAL A 388 31.31 -58.56 -33.16
CA VAL A 388 31.67 -58.72 -31.74
C VAL A 388 31.36 -60.15 -31.31
N SER A 389 32.39 -60.91 -30.97
CA SER A 389 32.39 -62.37 -30.84
C SER A 389 32.61 -62.80 -29.41
#